data_AF-A7Y7L3-F1
#
_entry.id   AF-A7Y7L3-F1
#
_cell.length_a   1.000
_cell.length_b   1.000
_cell.length_c   1.000
_cell.angle_alpha   90.00
_cell.angle_beta   90.00
_cell.angle_gamma   90.00
#
_symmetry.space_group_name_H-M   'P 1'
#
loop_
_entity.id
_entity.type
_entity.pdbx_description
1 polymer ?
#
loop_
_entity_poly.entity_id
_entity_poly.type
_entity_poly.pdbx_seq_one_letter_code
_entity_poly.pdbx_strand_id
1 'polypeptide(L)'
;YGRGPLQLTWNYNYGAAGNSIGFDGLNSPESVASDPVLAFKTALWFWITNVRPVISQGFGATIRAINGAVECDGKQPALVQARINYYTDYCTQLSVDPGTNLSC
;
A
#
# COMPACT_ATOMS: atom_id res chain seq x y z
N TYR A 1 6.25 14.40 1.58
CA TYR A 1 6.91 13.14 1.98
C TYR A 1 5.84 12.10 2.31
N GLY A 2 6.23 10.86 2.65
CA GLY A 2 5.33 9.74 2.97
C GLY A 2 4.57 9.92 4.28
N ARG A 3 3.24 9.71 4.28
CA ARG A 3 2.40 9.76 5.50
C ARG A 3 1.40 8.61 5.55
N GLY A 4 0.96 8.27 6.75
CA GLY A 4 -0.04 7.23 6.98
C GLY A 4 0.46 5.80 6.72
N PRO A 5 -0.45 4.81 6.78
CA PRO A 5 -0.11 3.38 6.76
C PRO A 5 0.62 2.92 5.49
N LEU A 6 0.25 3.45 4.31
CA LEU A 6 0.90 3.14 3.03
C LEU A 6 1.83 4.25 2.54
N GLN A 7 2.29 5.13 3.43
CA GLN A 7 3.28 6.17 3.12
C GLN A 7 2.94 6.97 1.85
N LEU A 8 1.72 7.52 1.79
CA LEU A 8 1.25 8.30 0.64
C LEU A 8 2.27 9.40 0.32
N THR A 9 2.80 9.39 -0.90
CA THR A 9 3.92 10.23 -1.36
C THR A 9 3.58 10.88 -2.69
N TRP A 10 4.21 12.03 -2.98
CA TRP A 10 4.02 12.86 -4.17
C TRP A 10 2.73 13.68 -4.21
N ASN A 11 2.85 14.94 -4.63
CA ASN A 11 1.75 15.90 -4.75
C ASN A 11 0.59 15.36 -5.61
N TYR A 12 0.86 14.65 -6.70
CA TYR A 12 -0.19 14.10 -7.56
C TYR A 12 -1.06 13.05 -6.83
N ASN A 13 -0.48 12.24 -5.95
CA ASN A 13 -1.24 11.28 -5.15
C ASN A 13 -2.03 11.97 -4.05
N TYR A 14 -1.45 12.97 -3.38
CA TYR A 14 -2.17 13.75 -2.37
C TYR A 14 -3.36 14.50 -2.97
N GLY A 15 -3.20 15.12 -4.15
CA GLY A 15 -4.29 15.78 -4.86
C GLY A 15 -5.39 14.81 -5.29
N ALA A 16 -5.02 13.66 -5.86
CA ALA A 16 -6.00 12.65 -6.29
C ALA A 16 -6.76 12.03 -5.11
N ALA A 17 -6.06 11.68 -4.02
CA ALA A 17 -6.69 11.22 -2.79
C ALA A 17 -7.58 12.31 -2.17
N GLY A 18 -7.11 13.55 -2.16
CA GLY A 18 -7.84 14.74 -1.70
C GLY A 18 -9.19 14.89 -2.39
N ASN A 19 -9.18 14.86 -3.72
CA ASN A 19 -10.39 14.95 -4.54
C ASN A 19 -11.36 13.78 -4.30
N SER A 20 -10.85 12.57 -4.08
CA SER A 20 -11.69 11.39 -3.87
C SER A 20 -12.28 11.28 -2.46
N ILE A 21 -11.56 11.76 -1.44
CA ILE A 21 -11.93 11.60 -0.02
C ILE A 21 -12.61 12.86 0.53
N GLY A 22 -12.35 14.03 -0.06
CA GLY A 22 -12.87 15.32 0.39
C GLY A 22 -11.96 16.01 1.42
N PHE A 23 -10.65 16.08 1.15
CA PHE A 23 -9.69 16.88 1.95
C PHE A 23 -8.71 17.64 1.05
N ASP A 24 -8.11 18.72 1.56
CA ASP A 24 -7.10 19.49 0.81
C ASP A 24 -5.71 18.84 0.92
N GLY A 25 -5.46 17.86 0.05
CA GLY A 25 -4.18 17.16 0.02
C GLY A 25 -3.00 18.00 -0.50
N LEU A 26 -3.24 19.11 -1.20
CA LEU A 26 -2.16 19.92 -1.79
C LEU A 26 -1.68 21.02 -0.83
N ASN A 27 -2.61 21.68 -0.13
CA ASN A 27 -2.27 22.77 0.77
C ASN A 27 -2.23 22.34 2.25
N SER A 28 -2.85 21.21 2.61
CA SER A 28 -2.83 20.68 3.99
C SER A 28 -2.47 19.18 4.05
N PRO A 29 -1.36 18.73 3.42
CA PRO A 29 -0.98 17.31 3.37
C PRO A 29 -0.62 16.71 4.74
N GLU A 30 -0.27 17.52 5.74
CA GLU A 30 0.02 17.12 7.11
C GLU A 30 -1.20 16.54 7.84
N SER A 31 -2.41 16.87 7.40
CA SER A 31 -3.66 16.27 7.91
C SER A 31 -3.63 14.74 7.88
N VAL A 32 -2.98 14.15 6.86
CA VAL A 32 -2.81 12.69 6.74
C VAL A 32 -1.95 12.09 7.86
N ALA A 33 -1.08 12.87 8.50
CA ALA A 33 -0.28 12.43 9.65
C ALA A 33 -0.94 12.73 11.00
N SER A 34 -1.85 13.71 11.05
CA SER A 34 -2.47 14.17 12.31
C SER A 34 -3.85 13.55 12.57
N ASP A 35 -4.58 13.17 11.52
CA ASP A 35 -5.89 12.53 11.64
C ASP A 35 -5.77 11.03 11.28
N PRO A 36 -5.95 10.11 12.25
CA PRO A 36 -5.83 8.68 12.00
C PRO A 36 -6.93 8.14 11.05
N VAL A 37 -8.13 8.72 11.06
CA VAL A 37 -9.22 8.33 10.15
C VAL A 37 -8.83 8.71 8.72
N LEU A 38 -8.32 9.93 8.52
CA LEU A 38 -7.82 10.35 7.22
C LEU A 38 -6.61 9.52 6.77
N ALA A 39 -5.69 9.19 7.69
CA ALA A 39 -4.54 8.35 7.40
C ALA A 39 -4.97 6.98 6.82
N PHE A 40 -5.94 6.31 7.44
CA PHE A 40 -6.46 5.05 6.91
C PHE A 40 -7.28 5.22 5.63
N LYS A 41 -8.08 6.29 5.50
CA LYS A 41 -8.81 6.58 4.25
C LYS A 41 -7.86 6.71 3.06
N THR A 42 -6.73 7.41 3.22
CA THR A 42 -5.75 7.55 2.13
C THR A 42 -5.05 6.24 1.78
N ALA A 43 -4.73 5.41 2.77
CA ALA A 43 -4.19 4.06 2.53
C ALA A 43 -5.18 3.17 1.77
N LEU A 44 -6.45 3.15 2.19
CA LEU A 44 -7.51 2.39 1.50
C LEU A 44 -7.77 2.93 0.09
N TRP A 45 -7.78 4.25 -0.10
CA TRP A 45 -7.89 4.86 -1.42
C TRP A 45 -6.77 4.37 -2.35
N PHE A 46 -5.51 4.39 -1.88
CA PHE A 46 -4.39 3.92 -2.67
C PHE A 46 -4.52 2.43 -2.99
N TRP A 47 -4.92 1.62 -2.00
CA TRP A 47 -5.15 0.19 -2.18
C TRP A 47 -6.22 -0.09 -3.24
N ILE A 48 -7.40 0.51 -3.12
CA ILE A 48 -8.51 0.29 -4.06
C ILE A 48 -8.15 0.76 -5.48
N THR A 49 -7.42 1.87 -5.59
CA THR A 49 -7.10 2.48 -6.89
C THR A 49 -5.96 1.75 -7.61
N ASN A 50 -4.89 1.39 -6.90
CA ASN A 50 -3.64 0.94 -7.52
C ASN A 50 -3.32 -0.54 -7.27
N VAL A 51 -3.81 -1.14 -6.18
CA VAL A 51 -3.41 -2.49 -5.77
C VAL A 51 -4.52 -3.52 -5.99
N ARG A 52 -5.77 -3.17 -5.67
CA ARG A 52 -6.94 -4.04 -5.83
C ARG A 52 -7.06 -4.66 -7.24
N PRO A 53 -6.75 -3.97 -8.35
CA PRO A 53 -6.86 -4.57 -9.68
C PRO A 53 -5.98 -5.80 -9.91
N VAL A 54 -4.93 -6.02 -9.10
CA VAL A 54 -3.97 -7.12 -9.30
C VAL A 54 -4.01 -8.18 -8.20
N ILE A 55 -4.93 -8.11 -7.23
CA ILE A 55 -4.95 -9.04 -6.08
C ILE A 55 -5.12 -10.50 -6.50
N SER A 56 -5.84 -10.76 -7.60
CA SER A 56 -6.08 -12.11 -8.11
C SER A 56 -4.83 -12.75 -8.72
N GLN A 57 -3.74 -12.01 -8.89
CA GLN A 57 -2.47 -12.49 -9.43
C GLN A 57 -1.52 -13.01 -8.32
N GLY A 58 -1.88 -12.81 -7.05
CA GLY A 58 -1.11 -13.21 -5.88
C GLY A 58 -0.45 -12.03 -5.15
N PHE A 59 0.05 -12.28 -3.93
CA PHE A 59 0.58 -11.23 -3.07
C PHE A 59 1.80 -10.51 -3.67
N GLY A 60 2.65 -11.21 -4.41
CA GLY A 60 3.80 -10.61 -5.10
C GLY A 60 3.41 -9.54 -6.12
N ALA A 61 2.27 -9.67 -6.79
CA ALA A 61 1.74 -8.63 -7.68
C ALA A 61 1.34 -7.37 -6.91
N THR A 62 0.86 -7.52 -5.67
CA THR A 62 0.55 -6.38 -4.80
C THR A 62 1.80 -5.64 -4.33
N ILE A 63 2.88 -6.36 -3.99
CA ILE A 63 4.19 -5.77 -3.69
C ILE A 63 4.70 -4.99 -4.91
N ARG A 64 4.57 -5.58 -6.11
CA ARG A 64 4.95 -4.94 -7.37
C ARG A 64 4.15 -3.66 -7.64
N ALA A 65 2.84 -3.67 -7.40
CA ALA A 65 1.99 -2.49 -7.55
C ALA A 65 2.34 -1.37 -6.55
N ILE A 66 2.77 -1.72 -5.33
CA ILE A 66 3.16 -0.75 -4.31
C ILE A 66 4.54 -0.14 -4.59
N ASN A 67 5.55 -0.97 -4.87
CA ASN A 67 6.93 -0.49 -4.98
C ASN A 67 7.84 -1.37 -5.87
N GLY A 68 7.28 -1.98 -6.91
CA GLY A 68 8.00 -3.00 -7.69
C GLY A 68 9.25 -2.50 -8.40
N ALA A 69 9.30 -1.21 -8.75
CA ALA A 69 10.49 -0.61 -9.35
C ALA A 69 11.71 -0.63 -8.41
N VAL A 70 11.49 -0.64 -7.10
CA VAL A 70 12.53 -0.62 -6.07
C VAL A 70 12.76 -2.00 -5.46
N GLU A 71 11.70 -2.77 -5.24
CA GLU A 71 11.78 -3.99 -4.41
C GLU A 71 11.89 -5.29 -5.20
N CYS A 72 11.14 -5.42 -6.29
CA CYS A 72 11.02 -6.67 -7.04
C CYS A 72 12.23 -6.95 -7.96
N ASP A 73 12.23 -8.12 -8.58
CA ASP A 73 13.22 -8.57 -9.57
C ASP A 73 14.64 -8.65 -8.98
N GLY A 74 14.71 -9.07 -7.71
CA GLY A 74 15.97 -9.27 -6.98
C GLY A 74 16.62 -7.98 -6.45
N LYS A 75 15.97 -6.82 -6.56
CA LYS A 75 16.54 -5.53 -6.13
C LYS A 75 16.61 -5.37 -4.62
N GLN A 76 15.55 -5.73 -3.89
CA GLN A 76 15.51 -5.68 -2.42
C GLN A 76 14.85 -6.94 -1.85
N PRO A 77 15.46 -8.13 -2.02
CA PRO A 77 14.85 -9.41 -1.63
C PRO A 77 14.50 -9.48 -0.14
N ALA A 78 15.28 -8.83 0.72
CA ALA A 78 14.99 -8.77 2.16
C ALA A 78 13.70 -7.98 2.48
N LEU A 79 13.41 -6.90 1.74
CA LEU A 79 12.18 -6.12 1.94
C LEU A 79 10.95 -6.87 1.44
N VAL A 80 11.05 -7.52 0.27
CA VAL A 80 10.00 -8.40 -0.26
C VAL A 80 9.70 -9.52 0.74
N GLN A 81 10.73 -10.20 1.25
CA GLN A 81 10.55 -11.27 2.23
C GLN A 81 9.90 -10.77 3.53
N ALA A 82 10.25 -9.58 4.02
CA ALA A 82 9.62 -9.00 5.19
C ALA A 82 8.11 -8.77 4.97
N ARG A 83 7.69 -8.30 3.79
CA ARG A 83 6.26 -8.17 3.45
C ARG A 83 5.56 -9.52 3.43
N ILE A 84 6.18 -10.53 2.84
CA ILE A 84 5.64 -11.90 2.78
C ILE A 84 5.43 -12.44 4.19
N ASN A 85 6.41 -12.24 5.09
CA ASN A 85 6.31 -12.72 6.47
C ASN A 85 5.12 -12.11 7.22
N TYR A 86 4.89 -10.80 7.11
CA TYR A 86 3.72 -10.18 7.72
C TYR A 86 2.41 -10.69 7.11
N TYR A 87 2.37 -10.86 5.79
CA TYR A 87 1.19 -11.37 5.10
C TYR A 87 0.85 -12.81 5.54
N THR A 88 1.83 -13.71 5.58
CA THR A 88 1.61 -15.11 5.98
C THR A 88 1.28 -15.24 7.46
N ASP A 89 1.84 -14.38 8.32
CA ASP A 89 1.46 -14.30 9.73
C ASP A 89 -0.01 -13.89 9.88
N TYR A 90 -0.47 -12.85 9.18
CA TYR A 90 -1.88 -12.46 9.19
C TYR A 90 -2.80 -13.51 8.59
N CYS A 91 -2.41 -14.19 7.51
CA CYS A 91 -3.16 -15.33 6.97
C CYS A 91 -3.31 -16.46 8.00
N THR A 92 -2.26 -16.72 8.77
CA THR A 92 -2.27 -17.71 9.86
C THR A 92 -3.26 -17.30 10.96
N GLN A 93 -3.19 -16.05 11.44
CA GLN A 93 -4.10 -15.53 12.46
C GLN A 93 -5.57 -15.56 12.01
N LEU A 94 -5.82 -15.31 10.71
CA LEU A 94 -7.16 -15.33 10.12
C LEU A 94 -7.61 -16.72 9.65
N SER A 95 -6.77 -17.75 9.79
CA SER A 95 -7.05 -19.12 9.34
C SER A 95 -7.43 -19.23 7.85
N VAL A 96 -6.69 -18.51 6.99
CA VAL A 96 -6.86 -18.55 5.53
C VAL A 96 -5.58 -18.97 4.82
N ASP A 97 -5.70 -19.62 3.68
CA ASP A 97 -4.57 -19.95 2.81
C ASP A 97 -3.98 -18.66 2.20
N PRO A 98 -2.66 -18.37 2.36
CA PRO A 98 -2.03 -17.22 1.73
C PRO A 98 -2.03 -17.26 0.19
N GLY A 99 -2.25 -18.45 -0.39
CA GLY A 99 -2.22 -18.67 -1.83
C GLY A 99 -0.81 -18.75 -2.42
N THR A 100 -0.73 -18.70 -3.74
CA THR A 100 0.54 -18.80 -4.49
C THR A 100 1.03 -17.41 -4.95
N ASN A 101 2.20 -17.37 -5.61
CA ASN A 101 2.81 -16.15 -6.15
C ASN A 101 3.04 -15.06 -5.09
N LEU A 102 3.61 -15.44 -3.95
CA LEU A 102 3.83 -14.52 -2.83
C LEU A 102 4.98 -13.53 -3.08
N SER A 103 5.97 -13.91 -3.90
CA SER A 103 7.12 -13.07 -4.22
C SER A 103 6.97 -12.35 -5.54
N CYS A 104 7.68 -11.23 -5.61
CA CYS A 104 8.24 -10.66 -6.82
C CYS A 104 9.76 -10.52 -6.58
#